data_AF-A0A857V6H4-F1
#
_entry.id   AF-A0A857V6H4-F1
#
_cell.length_a   1.000
_cell.length_b   1.000
_cell.length_c   1.000
_cell.angle_alpha   90.00
_cell.angle_beta   90.00
_cell.angle_gamma   90.00
#
_symmetry.space_group_name_H-M   'P 1'
#
loop_
_entity.id
_entity.type
_entity.pdbx_description
1 polymer ?
#
loop_
_entity_poly.entity_id
_entity_poly.type
_entity_poly.pdbx_seq_one_letter_code
_entity_poly.pdbx_strand_id
1 'polypeptide(L)'
;MKNGRWGGTALNAFSAERYTRLPQSFDEARKMPGNSIEEVLGRLDTDTSVNNPDDVEFYKTGVRRHIEELYAFSDKYRQRYGGGNQIKERMLAHGCSLLWIQHNSLKFLQEDGKNPNKYPTVRIYLNPQLRDSLDIYKKIFAKATREGLRFQAKIMAPSGYAKHLVDKAVDYYAGLAAGRLETRRDPIVFYGFEESKDKLLRIVEEVYSQYESAFEGRETGAIPLAIAPGFAVGENPVGLDGEESLTDHRQRVIKEADYDANKFRMNAASWNINPDNIAFNK
;
A
#
# COMPACT_ATOMS: atom_id res chain seq x y z
N MET A 1 -19.23 -30.71 18.46
CA MET A 1 -18.28 -30.09 19.40
C MET A 1 -16.98 -30.89 19.41
N LYS A 2 -15.92 -30.35 18.81
CA LYS A 2 -14.52 -30.62 19.18
C LYS A 2 -13.77 -29.31 19.00
N ASN A 3 -13.47 -28.67 20.13
CA ASN A 3 -12.73 -27.41 20.21
C ASN A 3 -11.24 -27.70 19.96
N GLY A 4 -10.77 -27.40 18.74
CA GLY A 4 -9.34 -27.32 18.42
C GLY A 4 -8.82 -25.93 18.77
N ARG A 5 -8.47 -25.72 20.05
CA ARG A 5 -7.87 -24.49 20.57
C ARG A 5 -6.36 -24.49 20.32
N TRP A 6 -5.94 -24.39 19.07
CA TRP A 6 -4.54 -24.23 18.67
C TRP A 6 -4.51 -23.32 17.44
N GLY A 7 -4.06 -22.08 17.58
CA GLY A 7 -3.93 -21.17 16.44
C GLY A 7 -3.37 -19.78 16.77
N GLY A 8 -3.72 -19.21 17.93
CA GLY A 8 -3.32 -17.82 18.24
C GLY A 8 -1.84 -17.62 18.56
N THR A 9 -1.20 -18.57 19.24
CA THR A 9 0.17 -18.40 19.75
C THR A 9 1.26 -18.85 18.78
N ALA A 10 0.98 -19.81 17.89
CA ALA A 10 1.96 -20.29 16.91
C ALA A 10 2.12 -19.33 15.71
N LEU A 11 1.04 -18.64 15.30
CA LEU A 11 1.09 -17.59 14.28
C LEU A 11 1.87 -16.35 14.78
N ASN A 12 1.81 -16.06 16.08
CA ASN A 12 2.52 -14.95 16.70
C ASN A 12 4.01 -15.23 16.98
N ALA A 13 4.41 -16.50 17.13
CA ALA A 13 5.82 -16.86 17.27
C ALA A 13 6.56 -16.84 15.92
N PHE A 14 5.89 -17.28 14.84
CA PHE A 14 6.40 -17.19 13.47
C PHE A 14 6.51 -15.74 12.95
N SER A 15 5.75 -14.80 13.51
CA SER A 15 5.84 -13.38 13.14
C SER A 15 7.00 -12.66 13.82
N ALA A 16 7.33 -12.96 15.09
CA ALA A 16 8.40 -12.26 15.81
C ALA A 16 9.81 -12.54 15.26
N GLU A 17 10.11 -13.75 14.78
CA GLU A 17 11.42 -14.07 14.18
C GLU A 17 11.60 -13.52 12.75
N ARG A 18 10.52 -13.18 12.02
CA ARG A 18 10.57 -12.66 10.64
C ARG A 18 11.14 -11.24 10.52
N TYR A 19 11.27 -10.49 11.63
CA TYR A 19 11.53 -9.05 11.60
C TYR A 19 12.90 -8.61 12.13
N THR A 20 13.86 -9.54 12.28
CA THR A 20 15.17 -9.19 12.85
C THR A 20 16.00 -8.26 11.95
N ARG A 21 15.72 -8.19 10.65
CA ARG A 21 16.29 -7.18 9.72
C ARG A 21 15.41 -7.01 8.48
N LEU A 22 15.07 -5.76 8.15
CA LEU A 22 14.36 -5.42 6.92
C LEU A 22 15.25 -5.63 5.68
N PRO A 23 14.69 -6.12 4.55
CA PRO A 23 15.45 -6.31 3.32
C PRO A 23 15.95 -4.98 2.78
N GLN A 24 17.21 -4.94 2.36
CA GLN A 24 17.86 -3.74 1.81
C GLN A 24 17.61 -3.56 0.30
N SER A 25 16.99 -4.56 -0.33
CA SER A 25 16.64 -4.55 -1.76
C SER A 25 15.42 -5.42 -2.04
N PHE A 26 14.79 -5.22 -3.20
CA PHE A 26 13.72 -6.11 -3.68
C PHE A 26 14.22 -7.52 -4.01
N ASP A 27 15.50 -7.68 -4.36
CA ASP A 27 16.09 -9.00 -4.57
C ASP A 27 16.29 -9.77 -3.26
N GLU A 28 16.59 -9.09 -2.16
CA GLU A 28 16.57 -9.68 -0.82
C GLU A 28 15.14 -10.04 -0.40
N ALA A 29 14.19 -9.11 -0.60
CA ALA A 29 12.78 -9.35 -0.27
C ALA A 29 12.20 -10.55 -1.05
N ARG A 30 12.58 -10.72 -2.33
CA ARG A 30 12.15 -11.87 -3.16
C ARG A 30 12.57 -13.22 -2.57
N LYS A 31 13.68 -13.25 -1.84
CA LYS A 31 14.25 -14.47 -1.23
C LYS A 31 13.74 -14.71 0.19
N MET A 32 13.00 -13.76 0.78
CA MET A 32 12.41 -13.96 2.10
C MET A 32 11.36 -15.07 2.03
N PRO A 33 11.31 -15.94 3.05
CA PRO A 33 10.32 -17.01 3.11
C PRO A 33 8.91 -16.47 3.40
N GLY A 34 7.91 -17.21 2.95
CA GLY A 34 6.50 -16.93 3.18
C GLY A 34 5.80 -16.28 1.97
N ASN A 35 4.49 -16.09 2.11
CA ASN A 35 3.61 -15.58 1.07
C ASN A 35 3.49 -16.49 -0.17
N SER A 36 3.60 -17.81 0.05
CA SER A 36 3.27 -18.81 -0.96
C SER A 36 1.77 -18.79 -1.27
N ILE A 37 1.38 -19.43 -2.37
CA ILE A 37 -0.04 -19.55 -2.71
C ILE A 37 -0.86 -20.23 -1.59
N GLU A 38 -0.33 -21.25 -0.93
CA GLU A 38 -1.00 -21.93 0.19
C GLU A 38 -1.23 -20.98 1.37
N GLU A 39 -0.22 -20.19 1.73
CA GLU A 39 -0.34 -19.20 2.81
C GLU A 39 -1.36 -18.12 2.46
N VAL A 40 -1.35 -17.63 1.22
CA VAL A 40 -2.25 -16.56 0.76
C VAL A 40 -3.69 -17.04 0.72
N LEU A 41 -3.96 -18.25 0.23
CA LEU A 41 -5.32 -18.81 0.18
C LEU A 41 -5.96 -18.84 1.58
N GLY A 42 -5.16 -19.06 2.63
CA GLY A 42 -5.62 -19.01 4.03
C GLY A 42 -5.92 -17.61 4.57
N ARG A 43 -5.60 -16.53 3.82
CA ARG A 43 -5.72 -15.13 4.27
C ARG A 43 -6.43 -14.20 3.29
N LEU A 44 -6.96 -14.68 2.16
CA LEU A 44 -7.50 -13.82 1.10
C LEU A 44 -8.56 -12.81 1.55
N ASP A 45 -9.34 -13.13 2.60
CA ASP A 45 -10.39 -12.25 3.12
C ASP A 45 -9.86 -11.14 4.07
N THR A 46 -8.54 -10.97 4.22
CA THR A 46 -7.94 -10.03 5.19
C THR A 46 -7.47 -8.70 4.58
N ASP A 47 -7.95 -8.30 3.41
CA ASP A 47 -7.53 -7.03 2.79
C ASP A 47 -8.17 -5.79 3.42
N THR A 48 -9.26 -5.98 4.17
CA THR A 48 -9.93 -4.93 4.94
C THR A 48 -9.85 -5.21 6.44
N SER A 49 -9.91 -4.14 7.24
CA SER A 49 -10.14 -4.22 8.67
C SER A 49 -11.55 -3.72 8.98
N VAL A 50 -12.21 -4.31 9.96
CA VAL A 50 -13.56 -3.92 10.37
C VAL A 50 -13.49 -3.35 11.78
N ASN A 51 -13.95 -2.11 11.95
CA ASN A 51 -14.05 -1.42 13.24
C ASN A 51 -12.75 -1.43 14.06
N ASN A 52 -11.59 -1.27 13.41
CA ASN A 52 -10.35 -1.03 14.13
C ASN A 52 -10.51 0.23 15.02
N PRO A 53 -10.29 0.15 16.35
CA PRO A 53 -10.57 1.27 17.25
C PRO A 53 -9.81 2.56 16.91
N ASP A 54 -8.54 2.45 16.50
CA ASP A 54 -7.72 3.61 16.14
C ASP A 54 -8.24 4.26 14.86
N ASP A 55 -8.64 3.45 13.88
CA ASP A 55 -9.22 3.94 12.64
C ASP A 55 -10.58 4.60 12.93
N VAL A 56 -11.45 3.97 13.72
CA VAL A 56 -12.76 4.51 14.11
C VAL A 56 -12.61 5.88 14.77
N GLU A 57 -11.65 6.03 15.69
CA GLU A 57 -11.40 7.31 16.35
C GLU A 57 -10.90 8.36 15.35
N PHE A 58 -9.97 8.01 14.47
CA PHE A 58 -9.54 8.89 13.40
C PHE A 58 -10.70 9.35 12.51
N TYR A 59 -11.62 8.45 12.15
CA TYR A 59 -12.76 8.80 11.31
C TYR A 59 -13.80 9.68 12.00
N LYS A 60 -13.85 9.67 13.34
CA LYS A 60 -14.71 10.57 14.13
C LYS A 60 -14.12 11.97 14.27
N THR A 61 -12.81 12.08 14.49
CA THR A 61 -12.20 13.34 14.96
C THR A 61 -11.08 13.88 14.08
N GLY A 62 -10.38 13.04 13.31
CA GLY A 62 -9.17 13.38 12.56
C GLY A 62 -9.37 13.73 11.08
N VAL A 63 -10.50 13.36 10.48
CA VAL A 63 -10.75 13.43 9.02
C VAL A 63 -10.55 14.84 8.46
N ARG A 64 -11.16 15.86 9.07
CA ARG A 64 -11.09 17.25 8.58
C ARG A 64 -9.65 17.70 8.42
N ARG A 65 -8.88 17.59 9.50
CA ARG A 65 -7.48 18.03 9.56
C ARG A 65 -6.64 17.28 8.53
N HIS A 66 -6.83 15.98 8.40
CA HIS A 66 -6.10 15.16 7.42
C HIS A 66 -6.36 15.64 5.99
N ILE A 67 -7.63 15.86 5.62
CA ILE A 67 -8.02 16.36 4.30
C ILE A 67 -7.41 17.74 4.03
N GLU A 68 -7.60 18.69 4.95
CA GLU A 68 -7.13 20.07 4.80
C GLU A 68 -5.60 20.13 4.65
N GLU A 69 -4.87 19.40 5.49
CA GLU A 69 -3.41 19.36 5.43
C GLU A 69 -2.89 18.64 4.17
N LEU A 70 -3.56 17.58 3.71
CA LEU A 70 -3.18 16.86 2.50
C LEU A 70 -3.40 17.71 1.25
N TYR A 71 -4.50 18.45 1.17
CA TYR A 71 -4.73 19.41 0.10
C TYR A 71 -3.75 20.58 0.17
N ALA A 72 -3.44 21.11 1.36
CA ALA A 72 -2.44 22.16 1.51
C ALA A 72 -1.03 21.69 1.06
N PHE A 73 -0.65 20.45 1.38
CA PHE A 73 0.57 19.84 0.89
C PHE A 73 0.57 19.72 -0.64
N SER A 74 -0.53 19.23 -1.21
CA SER A 74 -0.72 19.06 -2.66
C SER A 74 -0.66 20.40 -3.41
N ASP A 75 -1.35 21.43 -2.89
CA ASP A 75 -1.36 22.78 -3.46
C ASP A 75 0.05 23.39 -3.46
N LYS A 76 0.79 23.28 -2.35
CA LYS A 76 2.18 23.74 -2.26
C LYS A 76 3.09 23.00 -3.24
N TYR A 77 2.89 21.71 -3.42
CA TYR A 77 3.66 20.92 -4.39
C TYR A 77 3.42 21.41 -5.82
N ARG A 78 2.15 21.63 -6.21
CA ARG A 78 1.81 22.17 -7.54
C ARG A 78 2.42 23.55 -7.78
N GLN A 79 2.33 24.44 -6.79
CA GLN A 79 2.88 25.79 -6.87
C GLN A 79 4.41 25.78 -7.06
N ARG A 80 5.11 24.91 -6.33
CA ARG A 80 6.58 24.85 -6.37
C ARG A 80 7.13 24.33 -7.69
N TYR A 81 6.42 23.42 -8.36
CA TYR A 81 6.97 22.68 -9.50
C TYR A 81 6.25 22.93 -10.84
N GLY A 82 5.28 23.84 -10.91
CA GLY A 82 4.60 24.28 -12.14
C GLY A 82 3.68 23.23 -12.77
N GLY A 83 2.35 23.39 -12.66
CA GLY A 83 1.33 22.46 -13.17
C GLY A 83 1.51 22.03 -14.65
N GLY A 84 1.01 20.88 -15.14
CA GLY A 84 0.03 19.92 -14.64
C GLY A 84 0.45 18.44 -14.85
N ASN A 85 -0.42 17.48 -14.47
CA ASN A 85 -0.20 16.01 -14.32
C ASN A 85 0.62 15.53 -13.10
N GLN A 86 1.00 16.44 -12.22
CA GLN A 86 1.80 16.13 -11.02
C GLN A 86 1.01 15.40 -9.95
N ILE A 87 -0.28 15.70 -9.87
CA ILE A 87 -1.21 15.14 -8.90
C ILE A 87 -2.39 14.59 -9.68
N LYS A 88 -2.73 13.32 -9.43
CA LYS A 88 -3.93 12.68 -9.97
C LYS A 88 -4.82 12.30 -8.80
N GLU A 89 -6.05 12.81 -8.82
CA GLU A 89 -7.09 12.39 -7.90
C GLU A 89 -7.83 11.22 -8.56
N ARG A 90 -7.85 10.04 -7.91
CA ARG A 90 -8.59 8.87 -8.39
C ARG A 90 -9.67 8.49 -7.38
N MET A 91 -10.93 8.57 -7.81
CA MET A 91 -12.04 7.96 -7.10
C MET A 91 -12.02 6.45 -7.33
N LEU A 92 -12.10 5.66 -6.26
CA LEU A 92 -12.17 4.19 -6.39
C LEU A 92 -13.59 3.62 -6.37
N ALA A 93 -14.60 4.39 -5.97
CA ALA A 93 -15.97 3.89 -5.89
C ALA A 93 -17.02 5.01 -6.06
N HIS A 94 -18.24 4.61 -6.45
CA HIS A 94 -19.41 5.48 -6.53
C HIS A 94 -19.90 5.84 -5.12
N GLY A 95 -20.00 7.13 -4.83
CA GLY A 95 -20.45 7.66 -3.53
C GLY A 95 -19.35 7.63 -2.46
N CYS A 96 -18.99 8.81 -1.94
CA CYS A 96 -18.25 9.18 -0.71
C CYS A 96 -17.16 8.27 -0.10
N SER A 97 -16.75 7.16 -0.70
CA SER A 97 -16.17 6.04 0.06
C SER A 97 -14.66 6.14 0.18
N LEU A 98 -13.88 6.31 -0.90
CA LEU A 98 -12.41 6.41 -0.84
C LEU A 98 -11.83 7.16 -2.06
N LEU A 99 -11.10 8.26 -1.83
CA LEU A 99 -10.28 8.92 -2.84
C LEU A 99 -8.81 8.58 -2.60
N TRP A 100 -8.05 8.35 -3.66
CA TRP A 100 -6.60 8.37 -3.60
C TRP A 100 -6.11 9.65 -4.21
N ILE A 101 -5.19 10.31 -3.51
CA ILE A 101 -4.38 11.36 -4.11
C ILE A 101 -3.06 10.73 -4.48
N GLN A 102 -2.79 10.68 -5.79
CA GLN A 102 -1.52 10.25 -6.34
C GLN A 102 -0.64 11.47 -6.58
N HIS A 103 0.59 11.43 -6.11
CA HIS A 103 1.65 12.38 -6.44
C HIS A 103 2.72 11.69 -7.28
N ASN A 104 3.13 12.33 -8.36
CA ASN A 104 4.28 11.90 -9.17
C ASN A 104 5.51 12.69 -8.72
N SER A 105 6.67 12.03 -8.60
CA SER A 105 7.89 12.72 -8.21
C SER A 105 8.36 13.71 -9.28
N LEU A 106 9.15 14.71 -8.88
CA LEU A 106 9.69 15.69 -9.83
C LEU A 106 10.52 15.02 -10.92
N LYS A 107 11.34 14.03 -10.54
CA LYS A 107 12.15 13.25 -11.47
C LYS A 107 11.29 12.50 -12.49
N PHE A 108 10.16 11.92 -12.05
CA PHE A 108 9.20 11.30 -12.97
C PHE A 108 8.68 12.29 -14.01
N LEU A 109 8.28 13.49 -13.56
CA LEU A 109 7.72 14.52 -14.44
C LEU A 109 8.75 15.07 -15.44
N GLN A 110 10.02 15.19 -15.04
CA GLN A 110 11.11 15.66 -15.90
C GLN A 110 11.49 14.66 -17.00
N GLU A 111 11.26 13.38 -16.74
CA GLU A 111 11.62 12.27 -17.62
C GLU A 111 10.43 11.69 -18.40
N ASP A 112 9.23 12.23 -18.18
CA ASP A 112 8.03 11.76 -18.87
C ASP A 112 8.19 11.91 -20.39
N GLY A 113 7.95 10.83 -21.12
CA GLY A 113 8.19 10.72 -22.57
C GLY A 113 9.66 10.57 -23.01
N LYS A 114 10.64 10.67 -22.11
CA LYS A 114 12.08 10.49 -22.42
C LYS A 114 12.65 9.16 -21.96
N ASN A 115 12.12 8.61 -20.87
CA ASN A 115 12.58 7.34 -20.30
C ASN A 115 11.78 6.17 -20.92
N PRO A 116 12.44 5.13 -21.48
CA PRO A 116 11.76 3.97 -22.05
C PRO A 116 10.97 3.17 -21.01
N ASN A 117 11.39 3.20 -19.74
CA ASN A 117 10.70 2.52 -18.65
C ASN A 117 9.52 3.38 -18.17
N LYS A 118 8.37 3.25 -18.82
CA LYS A 118 7.18 4.08 -18.53
C LYS A 118 6.48 3.73 -17.21
N TYR A 119 6.65 2.51 -16.72
CA TYR A 119 5.88 1.96 -15.61
C TYR A 119 6.77 1.63 -14.41
N PRO A 120 6.26 1.82 -13.18
CA PRO A 120 6.96 1.37 -11.98
C PRO A 120 7.10 -0.16 -12.00
N THR A 121 8.19 -0.69 -11.44
CA THR A 121 8.44 -2.13 -11.36
C THR A 121 8.06 -2.73 -10.01
N VAL A 122 7.93 -1.89 -8.97
CA VAL A 122 7.68 -2.33 -7.61
C VAL A 122 6.66 -1.48 -6.86
N ARG A 123 6.18 -2.01 -5.74
CA ARG A 123 5.30 -1.32 -4.78
C ARG A 123 5.76 -1.54 -3.35
N ILE A 124 5.61 -0.50 -2.56
CA ILE A 124 5.84 -0.48 -1.11
C ILE A 124 4.54 0.00 -0.46
N TYR A 125 3.97 -0.84 0.41
CA TYR A 125 2.71 -0.62 1.09
C TYR A 125 2.96 -0.32 2.56
N LEU A 126 2.29 0.71 3.07
CA LEU A 126 2.39 1.11 4.47
C LEU A 126 0.99 1.27 5.07
N ASN A 127 0.80 0.70 6.26
CA ASN A 127 -0.41 0.76 7.05
C ASN A 127 -0.14 1.28 8.48
N PRO A 128 0.35 2.51 8.64
CA PRO A 128 0.41 3.12 9.96
C PRO A 128 -1.00 3.41 10.49
N GLN A 129 -1.10 3.75 11.77
CA GLN A 129 -2.26 4.44 12.31
C GLN A 129 -2.58 5.68 11.46
N LEU A 130 -3.86 5.87 11.11
CA LEU A 130 -4.27 6.90 10.15
C LEU A 130 -3.90 8.32 10.60
N ARG A 131 -3.86 8.59 11.91
CA ARG A 131 -3.42 9.88 12.48
C ARG A 131 -1.97 10.25 12.12
N ASP A 132 -1.11 9.26 11.94
CA ASP A 132 0.32 9.44 11.65
C ASP A 132 0.63 9.34 10.14
N SER A 133 -0.32 8.80 9.37
CA SER A 133 -0.15 8.47 7.95
C SER A 133 0.32 9.65 7.09
N LEU A 134 -0.23 10.84 7.29
CA LEU A 134 0.12 12.01 6.48
C LEU A 134 1.55 12.51 6.75
N ASP A 135 2.01 12.45 8.00
CA ASP A 135 3.36 12.92 8.34
C ASP A 135 4.43 11.94 7.83
N ILE A 136 4.20 10.63 8.01
CA ILE A 136 5.02 9.56 7.43
C ILE A 136 5.11 9.73 5.91
N TYR A 137 3.97 9.92 5.24
CA TYR A 137 3.92 10.13 3.80
C TYR A 137 4.74 11.35 3.36
N LYS A 138 4.54 12.51 4.01
CA LYS A 138 5.26 13.75 3.72
C LYS A 138 6.77 13.57 3.88
N LYS A 139 7.22 12.86 4.93
CA LYS A 139 8.65 12.62 5.20
C LYS A 139 9.31 11.75 4.14
N ILE A 140 8.69 10.61 3.80
CA ILE A 140 9.19 9.73 2.73
C ILE A 140 9.22 10.49 1.41
N PHE A 141 8.12 11.15 1.04
CA PHE A 141 8.01 11.88 -0.21
C PHE A 141 9.06 12.99 -0.34
N ALA A 142 9.24 13.80 0.71
CA ALA A 142 10.22 14.87 0.74
C ALA A 142 11.66 14.36 0.68
N LYS A 143 11.97 13.24 1.35
CA LYS A 143 13.32 12.65 1.31
C LYS A 143 13.61 12.05 -0.07
N ALA A 144 12.72 11.23 -0.62
CA ALA A 144 12.87 10.65 -1.95
C ALA A 144 12.95 11.71 -3.06
N THR A 145 12.20 12.82 -2.93
CA THR A 145 12.27 13.95 -3.87
C THR A 145 13.61 14.67 -3.79
N ARG A 146 14.14 14.92 -2.58
CA ARG A 146 15.46 15.55 -2.38
C ARG A 146 16.60 14.71 -2.96
N GLU A 147 16.47 13.38 -2.90
CA GLU A 147 17.44 12.46 -3.49
C GLU A 147 17.27 12.27 -4.99
N GLY A 148 16.33 12.98 -5.63
CA GLY A 148 16.14 12.94 -7.08
C GLY A 148 15.58 11.62 -7.60
N LEU A 149 14.87 10.86 -6.75
CA LEU A 149 14.33 9.56 -7.15
C LEU A 149 13.12 9.70 -8.07
N ARG A 150 13.05 8.82 -9.07
CA ARG A 150 11.85 8.62 -9.88
C ARG A 150 10.90 7.68 -9.17
N PHE A 151 9.70 8.16 -8.84
CA PHE A 151 8.68 7.36 -8.17
C PHE A 151 7.29 7.97 -8.38
N GLN A 152 6.26 7.18 -8.09
CA GLN A 152 4.90 7.67 -7.87
C GLN A 152 4.51 7.29 -6.44
N ALA A 153 3.59 8.02 -5.85
CA ALA A 153 3.13 7.75 -4.49
C ALA A 153 1.63 8.02 -4.39
N LYS A 154 0.94 7.28 -3.54
CA LYS A 154 -0.48 7.43 -3.28
C LYS A 154 -0.72 7.45 -1.78
N ILE A 155 -1.64 8.30 -1.36
CA ILE A 155 -2.16 8.32 0.01
C ILE A 155 -3.69 8.37 -0.05
N MET A 156 -4.31 7.64 0.87
CA MET A 156 -5.75 7.68 1.07
C MET A 156 -6.18 9.07 1.53
N ALA A 157 -7.09 9.67 0.77
CA ALA A 157 -7.86 10.83 1.16
C ALA A 157 -9.27 10.37 1.52
N PRO A 158 -9.71 10.57 2.78
CA PRO A 158 -11.09 10.38 3.19
C PRO A 158 -12.01 11.45 2.57
N SER A 159 -11.95 11.71 1.26
CA SER A 159 -12.85 12.65 0.59
C SER A 159 -12.94 12.31 -0.88
N GLY A 160 -14.04 11.69 -1.31
CA GLY A 160 -14.40 11.53 -2.74
C GLY A 160 -14.65 12.83 -3.50
N TYR A 161 -14.40 14.00 -2.88
CA TYR A 161 -14.77 15.31 -3.39
C TYR A 161 -13.67 16.34 -3.20
N ALA A 162 -13.65 17.33 -4.09
CA ALA A 162 -12.76 18.48 -4.02
C ALA A 162 -12.84 19.21 -2.66
N LYS A 163 -11.75 19.89 -2.30
CA LYS A 163 -11.51 20.68 -1.07
C LYS A 163 -12.67 21.49 -0.49
N HIS A 164 -13.71 21.80 -1.28
CA HIS A 164 -14.88 22.57 -0.84
C HIS A 164 -16.00 21.72 -0.19
N LEU A 165 -15.86 20.38 -0.10
CA LEU A 165 -16.86 19.47 0.48
C LEU A 165 -16.40 18.72 1.73
N VAL A 166 -15.41 19.27 2.46
CA VAL A 166 -14.84 18.65 3.67
C VAL A 166 -15.91 18.33 4.70
N ASP A 167 -16.86 19.24 4.93
CA ASP A 167 -17.93 19.05 5.92
C ASP A 167 -18.77 17.79 5.62
N LYS A 168 -19.18 17.62 4.36
CA LYS A 168 -19.95 16.44 3.93
C LYS A 168 -19.15 15.14 4.08
N ALA A 169 -17.85 15.19 3.82
CA ALA A 169 -16.98 14.04 4.01
C ALA A 169 -16.90 13.68 5.50
N VAL A 170 -16.65 14.67 6.37
CA VAL A 170 -16.61 14.48 7.83
C VAL A 170 -17.89 13.83 8.35
N ASP A 171 -19.06 14.35 7.98
CA ASP A 171 -20.35 13.79 8.41
C ASP A 171 -20.56 12.36 7.93
N TYR A 172 -20.21 12.08 6.67
CA TYR A 172 -20.30 10.74 6.09
C TYR A 172 -19.42 9.73 6.84
N TYR A 173 -18.16 10.09 7.11
CA TYR A 173 -17.24 9.20 7.82
C TYR A 173 -17.56 9.03 9.30
N ALA A 174 -18.06 10.08 9.96
CA ALA A 174 -18.59 9.97 11.31
C ALA A 174 -19.78 8.98 11.37
N GLY A 175 -20.65 9.00 10.35
CA GLY A 175 -21.73 8.04 10.19
C GLY A 175 -21.24 6.59 10.03
N LEU A 176 -20.22 6.36 9.18
CA LEU A 176 -19.61 5.03 9.04
C LEU A 176 -18.96 4.55 10.34
N ALA A 177 -18.23 5.44 11.04
CA ALA A 177 -17.58 5.15 12.30
C ALA A 177 -18.56 4.90 13.47
N ALA A 178 -19.81 5.35 13.35
CA ALA A 178 -20.89 5.05 14.30
C ALA A 178 -21.56 3.69 14.03
N GLY A 179 -21.32 3.08 12.87
CA GLY A 179 -21.92 1.80 12.46
C GLY A 179 -20.88 0.72 12.21
N ARG A 180 -20.69 0.38 10.94
CA ARG A 180 -19.69 -0.58 10.47
C ARG A 180 -18.72 0.13 9.54
N LEU A 181 -17.51 0.37 10.05
CA LEU A 181 -16.42 0.96 9.29
C LEU A 181 -15.52 -0.15 8.74
N GLU A 182 -15.42 -0.23 7.42
CA GLU A 182 -14.45 -1.09 6.74
C GLU A 182 -13.32 -0.22 6.19
N THR A 183 -12.09 -0.50 6.62
CA THR A 183 -10.90 0.25 6.19
C THR A 183 -9.95 -0.64 5.40
N ARG A 184 -9.34 -0.08 4.36
CA ARG A 184 -8.27 -0.76 3.64
C ARG A 184 -6.99 -0.78 4.47
N ARG A 185 -6.20 -1.84 4.32
CA ARG A 185 -4.92 -2.05 5.03
C ARG A 185 -3.69 -1.56 4.26
N ASP A 186 -3.86 -0.60 3.37
CA ASP A 186 -2.79 -0.05 2.53
C ASP A 186 -2.84 1.47 2.31
N PRO A 187 -3.19 2.31 3.32
CA PRO A 187 -3.48 3.74 3.17
C PRO A 187 -2.37 4.59 2.53
N ILE A 188 -1.15 4.06 2.41
CA ILE A 188 -0.03 4.68 1.69
C ILE A 188 0.62 3.63 0.78
N VAL A 189 0.87 4.01 -0.48
CA VAL A 189 1.58 3.18 -1.45
C VAL A 189 2.62 3.98 -2.21
N PHE A 190 3.87 3.54 -2.19
CA PHE A 190 4.95 4.07 -3.03
C PHE A 190 5.25 3.11 -4.19
N TYR A 191 5.49 3.67 -5.37
CA TYR A 191 5.74 2.96 -6.61
C TYR A 191 7.16 3.28 -7.07
N GLY A 192 8.05 2.29 -7.01
CA GLY A 192 9.45 2.42 -7.42
C GLY A 192 9.64 2.05 -8.88
N PHE A 193 10.54 2.76 -9.56
CA PHE A 193 11.03 2.38 -10.89
C PHE A 193 12.30 1.55 -10.75
N GLU A 194 12.70 0.87 -11.81
CA GLU A 194 13.82 -0.06 -11.76
C GLU A 194 15.11 0.59 -11.24
N GLU A 195 15.40 1.80 -11.69
CA GLU A 195 16.55 2.60 -11.29
C GLU A 195 16.49 3.15 -9.85
N SER A 196 15.32 3.14 -9.21
CA SER A 196 15.10 3.80 -7.92
C SER A 196 14.59 2.88 -6.80
N LYS A 197 14.14 1.67 -7.13
CA LYS A 197 13.38 0.78 -6.23
C LYS A 197 14.08 0.52 -4.89
N ASP A 198 15.35 0.14 -4.89
CA ASP A 198 16.06 -0.24 -3.66
C ASP A 198 16.46 0.98 -2.82
N LYS A 199 16.72 2.12 -3.47
CA LYS A 199 16.98 3.37 -2.74
C LYS A 199 15.69 3.92 -2.12
N LEU A 200 14.56 3.80 -2.82
CA LEU A 200 13.26 4.15 -2.29
C LEU A 200 12.89 3.25 -1.10
N LEU A 201 13.14 1.94 -1.19
CA LEU A 201 12.93 1.00 -0.08
C LEU A 201 13.69 1.42 1.18
N ARG A 202 14.98 1.74 1.05
CA ARG A 202 15.82 2.22 2.17
C ARG A 202 15.33 3.53 2.79
N ILE A 203 14.81 4.46 1.98
CA ILE A 203 14.20 5.70 2.49
C ILE A 203 12.92 5.38 3.29
N VAL A 204 12.11 4.45 2.80
CA VAL A 204 10.90 4.02 3.51
C VAL A 204 11.27 3.34 4.82
N GLU A 205 12.24 2.43 4.81
CA GLU A 205 12.78 1.78 6.01
C GLU A 205 13.24 2.82 7.06
N GLU A 206 14.03 3.81 6.64
CA GLU A 206 14.54 4.81 7.57
C GLU A 206 13.40 5.61 8.24
N VAL A 207 12.36 5.98 7.48
CA VAL A 207 11.21 6.66 8.06
C VAL A 207 10.37 5.69 8.90
N TYR A 208 10.19 4.44 8.46
CA TYR A 208 9.50 3.42 9.24
C TYR A 208 10.11 3.27 10.64
N SER A 209 11.44 3.16 10.73
CA SER A 209 12.15 3.04 12.02
C SER A 209 12.00 4.26 12.93
N GLN A 210 11.70 5.45 12.38
CA GLN A 210 11.40 6.64 13.18
C GLN A 210 9.96 6.67 13.71
N TYR A 211 9.08 5.84 13.14
CA TYR A 211 7.63 5.80 13.41
C TYR A 211 7.15 4.40 13.78
N GLU A 212 8.02 3.52 14.27
CA GLU A 212 7.72 2.10 14.48
C GLU A 212 6.45 1.89 15.32
N SER A 213 6.23 2.72 16.34
CA SER A 213 5.02 2.68 17.18
C SER A 213 3.72 2.95 16.44
N ALA A 214 3.74 3.68 15.32
CA ALA A 214 2.57 3.91 14.48
C ALA A 214 2.17 2.65 13.69
N PHE A 215 3.04 1.64 13.61
CA PHE A 215 2.82 0.39 12.88
C PHE A 215 2.55 -0.82 13.80
N GLU A 216 2.65 -0.64 15.12
CA GLU A 216 2.45 -1.72 16.08
C GLU A 216 1.05 -2.35 15.95
N GLY A 217 1.00 -3.67 15.81
CA GLY A 217 -0.25 -4.42 15.63
C GLY A 217 -0.96 -4.19 14.29
N ARG A 218 -0.36 -3.44 13.35
CA ARG A 218 -0.94 -3.20 12.03
C ARG A 218 -0.59 -4.35 11.09
N GLU A 219 -1.59 -4.81 10.33
CA GLU A 219 -1.43 -5.84 9.30
C GLU A 219 -1.53 -5.22 7.92
N THR A 220 -0.93 -5.83 6.90
CA THR A 220 -1.12 -5.47 5.49
C THR A 220 -2.10 -6.44 4.82
N GLY A 221 -2.46 -6.15 3.56
CA GLY A 221 -3.22 -7.09 2.73
C GLY A 221 -2.51 -8.43 2.50
N ALA A 222 -3.25 -9.40 2.00
CA ALA A 222 -2.79 -10.79 1.88
C ALA A 222 -1.76 -10.99 0.76
N ILE A 223 -1.91 -10.23 -0.34
CA ILE A 223 -1.10 -10.39 -1.56
C ILE A 223 0.33 -9.84 -1.43
N PRO A 224 0.57 -8.60 -0.94
CA PRO A 224 1.94 -8.12 -0.76
C PRO A 224 2.68 -8.91 0.32
N LEU A 225 3.99 -9.08 0.16
CA LEU A 225 4.84 -9.73 1.17
C LEU A 225 5.00 -8.78 2.37
N ALA A 226 4.43 -9.13 3.52
CA ALA A 226 4.68 -8.42 4.77
C ALA A 226 6.13 -8.64 5.23
N ILE A 227 6.90 -7.54 5.34
CA ILE A 227 8.30 -7.53 5.77
C ILE A 227 8.48 -6.88 7.15
N ALA A 228 7.46 -6.20 7.66
CA ALA A 228 7.32 -5.66 9.03
C ALA A 228 5.82 -5.48 9.36
N PRO A 229 5.45 -5.26 10.64
CA PRO A 229 4.12 -4.77 11.00
C PRO A 229 3.71 -3.58 10.11
N GLY A 230 2.55 -3.68 9.47
CA GLY A 230 2.03 -2.66 8.55
C GLY A 230 2.94 -2.27 7.38
N PHE A 231 4.00 -3.02 7.07
CA PHE A 231 4.95 -2.71 6.00
C PHE A 231 5.14 -3.92 5.10
N ALA A 232 4.72 -3.79 3.83
CA ALA A 232 4.79 -4.85 2.85
C ALA A 232 5.32 -4.36 1.49
N VAL A 233 5.80 -5.30 0.68
CA VAL A 233 6.39 -5.04 -0.63
C VAL A 233 5.91 -6.05 -1.68
N GLY A 234 6.04 -5.68 -2.95
CA GLY A 234 5.82 -6.60 -4.06
C GLY A 234 6.17 -5.98 -5.41
N GLU A 235 6.18 -6.78 -6.46
CA GLU A 235 6.47 -6.35 -7.82
C GLU A 235 5.20 -6.05 -8.61
N ASN A 236 5.28 -5.12 -9.55
CA ASN A 236 4.19 -4.96 -10.51
C ASN A 236 4.14 -6.17 -11.45
N PRO A 237 2.94 -6.60 -11.87
CA PRO A 237 2.78 -7.57 -12.95
C PRO A 237 3.51 -7.11 -14.22
N VAL A 238 4.25 -8.01 -14.85
CA VAL A 238 4.97 -7.74 -16.11
C VAL A 238 4.01 -7.83 -17.30
N GLY A 239 4.18 -6.98 -18.30
CA GLY A 239 3.44 -7.05 -19.57
C GLY A 239 2.03 -6.47 -19.55
N LEU A 240 1.65 -5.79 -18.46
CA LEU A 240 0.35 -5.15 -18.31
C LEU A 240 0.42 -3.63 -18.24
N ASP A 241 1.56 -3.03 -18.59
CA ASP A 241 1.68 -1.59 -18.80
C ASP A 241 1.07 -0.69 -17.68
N GLY A 242 1.13 -1.16 -16.44
CA GLY A 242 0.54 -0.46 -15.29
C GLY A 242 -1.00 -0.34 -15.30
N GLU A 243 -1.69 -1.08 -16.16
CA GLU A 243 -3.15 -1.12 -16.30
C GLU A 243 -3.82 -1.88 -15.14
N GLU A 244 -3.14 -2.88 -14.58
CA GLU A 244 -3.66 -3.70 -13.47
C GLU A 244 -2.85 -3.50 -12.17
N SER A 245 -3.52 -3.53 -11.02
CA SER A 245 -2.85 -3.49 -9.73
C SER A 245 -2.24 -4.86 -9.36
N LEU A 246 -1.18 -4.89 -8.54
CA LEU A 246 -0.63 -6.17 -8.05
C LEU A 246 -1.73 -7.01 -7.39
N THR A 247 -2.49 -6.40 -6.47
CA THR A 247 -3.57 -7.08 -5.75
C THR A 247 -4.64 -7.61 -6.71
N ASP A 248 -5.12 -6.78 -7.64
CA ASP A 248 -6.18 -7.19 -8.58
C ASP A 248 -5.70 -8.33 -9.48
N HIS A 249 -4.47 -8.23 -10.01
CA HIS A 249 -3.89 -9.28 -10.83
C HIS A 249 -3.80 -10.61 -10.08
N ARG A 250 -3.22 -10.59 -8.87
CA ARG A 250 -3.03 -11.84 -8.12
C ARG A 250 -4.38 -12.43 -7.70
N GLN A 251 -5.35 -11.62 -7.29
CA GLN A 251 -6.71 -12.10 -7.00
C GLN A 251 -7.38 -12.71 -8.24
N ARG A 252 -7.23 -12.07 -9.42
CA ARG A 252 -7.77 -12.60 -10.68
C ARG A 252 -7.17 -13.96 -11.02
N VAL A 253 -5.84 -14.12 -10.99
CA VAL A 253 -5.22 -15.42 -11.32
C VAL A 253 -5.49 -16.51 -10.27
N ILE A 254 -5.66 -16.13 -8.99
CA ILE A 254 -6.12 -17.06 -7.95
C ILE A 254 -7.53 -17.55 -8.25
N LYS A 255 -8.42 -16.66 -8.70
CA LYS A 255 -9.78 -17.00 -9.12
C LYS A 255 -9.77 -17.87 -10.38
N GLU A 256 -8.90 -17.59 -11.35
CA GLU A 256 -8.70 -18.44 -12.54
C GLU A 256 -8.19 -19.84 -12.18
N ALA A 257 -7.37 -19.94 -11.13
CA ALA A 257 -6.95 -21.21 -10.53
C ALA A 257 -8.03 -21.87 -9.66
N ASP A 258 -9.25 -21.31 -9.60
CA ASP A 258 -10.36 -21.86 -8.80
C ASP A 258 -9.99 -22.02 -7.32
N TYR A 259 -9.19 -21.09 -6.79
CA TYR A 259 -8.69 -21.10 -5.42
C TYR A 259 -7.92 -22.38 -5.04
N ASP A 260 -7.38 -23.09 -6.03
CA ASP A 260 -6.62 -24.33 -5.86
C ASP A 260 -5.12 -24.08 -6.03
N ALA A 261 -4.34 -24.37 -4.98
CA ALA A 261 -2.90 -24.15 -4.97
C ALA A 261 -2.14 -24.98 -6.02
N ASN A 262 -2.59 -26.20 -6.30
CA ASN A 262 -1.97 -27.06 -7.31
C ASN A 262 -2.22 -26.52 -8.72
N LYS A 263 -3.47 -26.17 -9.04
CA LYS A 263 -3.82 -25.52 -10.31
C LYS A 263 -3.05 -24.21 -10.47
N PHE A 264 -2.90 -23.43 -9.40
CA PHE A 264 -2.10 -22.21 -9.44
C PHE A 264 -0.64 -22.49 -9.77
N ARG A 265 0.01 -23.43 -9.06
CA ARG A 265 1.42 -23.80 -9.29
C ARG A 265 1.66 -24.29 -10.71
N MET A 266 0.75 -25.07 -11.28
CA MET A 266 0.83 -25.54 -12.67
C MET A 266 0.84 -24.40 -13.68
N ASN A 267 0.16 -23.29 -13.40
CA ASN A 267 0.02 -22.14 -14.31
C ASN A 267 0.89 -20.92 -13.93
N ALA A 268 1.56 -20.96 -12.78
CA ALA A 268 2.33 -19.82 -12.26
C ALA A 268 3.41 -19.33 -13.25
N ALA A 269 4.05 -20.25 -13.97
CA ALA A 269 5.03 -19.92 -15.00
C ALA A 269 4.43 -19.14 -16.18
N SER A 270 3.23 -19.50 -16.66
CA SER A 270 2.56 -18.77 -17.74
C SER A 270 2.07 -17.39 -17.32
N TRP A 271 1.80 -17.21 -16.03
CA TRP A 271 1.44 -15.91 -15.46
C TRP A 271 2.64 -15.08 -15.00
N ASN A 272 3.86 -15.57 -15.19
CA ASN A 272 5.10 -14.95 -14.72
C ASN A 272 5.11 -14.66 -13.19
N ILE A 273 4.57 -15.57 -12.38
CA ILE A 273 4.48 -15.44 -10.92
C ILE A 273 5.39 -16.46 -10.24
N ASN A 274 6.04 -16.05 -9.16
CA ASN A 274 6.68 -16.97 -8.23
C ASN A 274 5.60 -17.59 -7.30
N PRO A 275 5.28 -18.90 -7.40
CA PRO A 275 4.25 -19.51 -6.55
C PRO A 275 4.67 -19.66 -5.09
N ASP A 276 5.97 -19.60 -4.80
CA ASP A 276 6.51 -19.67 -3.45
C ASP A 276 6.55 -18.29 -2.77
N ASN A 277 6.38 -17.23 -3.54
CA ASN A 277 6.14 -15.87 -3.05
C ASN A 277 5.37 -15.04 -4.08
N ILE A 278 4.05 -15.05 -3.99
CA ILE A 278 3.19 -14.52 -5.07
C ILE A 278 3.25 -12.99 -5.22
N ALA A 279 3.87 -12.29 -4.25
CA ALA A 279 4.11 -10.86 -4.33
C ALA A 279 5.15 -10.51 -5.41
N PHE A 280 5.93 -11.48 -5.87
CA PHE A 280 7.01 -11.30 -6.84
C PHE A 280 6.72 -12.05 -8.14
N ASN A 281 7.31 -11.56 -9.22
CA ASN A 281 7.32 -12.26 -10.49
C ASN A 281 8.35 -13.40 -10.47
N LYS A 282 8.27 -14.28 -11.47
CA LYS A 282 9.20 -15.42 -11.64
C LYS A 282 10.60 -14.95 -12.05
#